data_AF-A0A919SWZ9-F1
#
_entry.id   AF-A0A919SWZ9-F1
#
_cell.length_a   1.000
_cell.length_b   1.000
_cell.length_c   1.000
_cell.angle_alpha   90.00
_cell.angle_beta   90.00
_cell.angle_gamma   90.00
#
_symmetry.space_group_name_H-M   'P 1'
#
loop_
_entity.id
_entity.type
_entity.pdbx_description
1 polymer ?
#
loop_
_entity_poly.entity_id
_entity_poly.type
_entity_poly.pdbx_seq_one_letter_code
_entity_poly.pdbx_strand_id
1 'polypeptide(L)'
;MSLLRSAIGTVLRRLRHQQGRTLQDVADAAGVSLPYLSEIERGRKEASSEILSSICAALGLPLTDLLEQVRAELLRTSPLTSPVRAPRMRTSTPRTHTTAPRIHATASGMLVTCGSAQGRSAQGRDRRRAPGRAAGWVVCRPTRLPSVPSSTTPF
;
A
#
# COMPACT_ATOMS: atom_id res chain seq x y z
N MET A 1 -22.75 -11.02 8.84
CA MET A 1 -21.44 -10.44 8.46
C MET A 1 -20.45 -11.56 8.27
N SER A 2 -20.05 -11.85 7.03
CA SER A 2 -19.08 -12.91 6.73
C SER A 2 -17.67 -12.50 7.18
N LEU A 3 -16.97 -13.40 7.86
CA LEU A 3 -15.56 -13.20 8.22
C LEU A 3 -14.66 -13.42 6.99
N LEU A 4 -13.49 -12.78 6.97
CA LEU A 4 -12.51 -12.92 5.88
C LEU A 4 -12.10 -14.39 5.67
N ARG A 5 -11.81 -15.13 6.75
CA ARG A 5 -11.49 -16.56 6.68
C ARG A 5 -12.55 -17.40 6.00
N SER A 6 -13.83 -17.08 6.21
CA SER A 6 -14.94 -17.79 5.58
C SER A 6 -15.03 -17.48 4.09
N ALA A 7 -14.84 -16.22 3.70
CA ALA A 7 -14.82 -15.84 2.29
C ALA A 7 -13.64 -16.49 1.54
N ILE A 8 -12.45 -16.49 2.14
CA ILE A 8 -11.28 -17.21 1.60
C ILE A 8 -11.59 -18.70 1.44
N GLY A 9 -12.09 -19.35 2.49
CA GLY A 9 -12.44 -20.77 2.45
C GLY A 9 -13.43 -21.13 1.35
N THR A 10 -14.50 -20.33 1.20
CA THR A 10 -15.50 -20.50 0.14
C THR A 10 -14.88 -20.39 -1.25
N VAL A 11 -14.02 -19.39 -1.48
CA VAL A 11 -13.37 -19.18 -2.78
C VAL A 11 -12.40 -20.31 -3.11
N LEU A 12 -11.57 -20.74 -2.15
CA LEU A 12 -10.64 -21.86 -2.34
C LEU A 12 -11.38 -23.15 -2.68
N ARG A 13 -12.44 -23.47 -1.93
CA ARG A 13 -13.29 -24.64 -2.18
C ARG A 13 -13.91 -24.59 -3.58
N ARG A 14 -14.40 -23.42 -4.00
CA ARG A 14 -14.97 -23.22 -5.34
C ARG A 14 -13.93 -23.43 -6.44
N LEU A 15 -12.74 -22.84 -6.31
CA LEU A 15 -11.65 -22.98 -7.28
C LEU A 15 -11.20 -24.44 -7.41
N ARG A 16 -11.05 -25.15 -6.28
CA ARG A 16 -10.73 -26.57 -6.28
C ARG A 16 -11.79 -27.40 -7.02
N HIS A 17 -13.08 -27.14 -6.75
CA HIS A 17 -14.17 -27.84 -7.43
C HIS A 17 -14.25 -27.51 -8.92
N GLN A 18 -13.97 -26.27 -9.33
CA GLN A 18 -13.90 -25.88 -10.75
C GLN A 18 -12.80 -26.62 -11.51
N GLN A 19 -11.70 -26.96 -10.83
CA GLN A 19 -10.62 -27.78 -11.38
C GLN A 19 -10.89 -29.29 -11.32
N GLY A 20 -12.00 -29.73 -10.71
CA GLY A 20 -12.32 -31.15 -10.51
C GLY A 20 -11.35 -31.88 -9.56
N ARG A 21 -10.58 -31.15 -8.74
CA ARG A 21 -9.56 -31.74 -7.86
C ARG A 21 -10.13 -32.15 -6.50
N THR A 22 -9.62 -33.24 -5.94
CA THR A 22 -9.98 -33.65 -4.60
C THR A 22 -9.25 -32.80 -3.55
N LEU A 23 -9.76 -32.84 -2.32
CA LEU A 23 -9.13 -32.11 -1.21
C LEU A 23 -7.73 -32.69 -0.89
N GLN A 24 -7.54 -34.00 -1.09
CA GLN A 24 -6.26 -34.68 -0.95
C GLN A 24 -5.24 -34.16 -1.99
N ASP A 25 -5.64 -34.09 -3.28
CA ASP A 25 -4.73 -33.65 -4.36
C ASP A 25 -4.16 -32.25 -4.14
N VAL A 26 -4.96 -31.34 -3.56
CA VAL A 26 -4.53 -29.97 -3.29
C VAL A 26 -3.71 -29.91 -2.00
N ALA A 27 -4.10 -30.66 -0.96
CA ALA A 27 -3.36 -30.73 0.29
C ALA A 27 -1.93 -31.23 0.07
N ASP A 28 -1.77 -32.32 -0.69
CA ASP A 28 -0.47 -32.90 -1.02
C ASP A 28 0.39 -31.94 -1.84
N ALA A 29 -0.19 -31.33 -2.88
CA ALA A 29 0.52 -30.35 -3.71
C ALA A 29 0.91 -29.07 -2.95
N ALA A 30 0.13 -28.66 -1.95
CA ALA A 30 0.43 -27.49 -1.12
C ALA A 30 1.34 -27.81 0.07
N GLY A 31 1.65 -29.08 0.33
CA GLY A 31 2.46 -29.50 1.49
C GLY A 31 1.76 -29.27 2.83
N VAL A 32 0.43 -29.36 2.87
CA VAL A 32 -0.38 -29.19 4.10
C VAL A 32 -1.17 -30.45 4.39
N SER A 33 -1.56 -30.66 5.65
CA SER A 33 -2.41 -31.80 5.98
C SER A 33 -3.83 -31.61 5.43
N LEU A 34 -4.42 -32.69 4.88
CA LEU A 34 -5.82 -32.72 4.46
C LEU A 34 -6.78 -32.13 5.51
N PRO A 35 -6.74 -32.55 6.80
CA PRO A 35 -7.64 -31.98 7.80
C PRO A 35 -7.45 -30.47 7.96
N TYR A 36 -6.22 -29.95 7.86
CA TYR A 36 -5.98 -28.52 7.98
C TYR A 36 -6.56 -27.74 6.79
N LEU A 37 -6.35 -28.19 5.55
CA LEU A 37 -6.99 -27.58 4.37
C LEU A 37 -8.53 -27.63 4.50
N SER A 38 -9.05 -28.73 5.03
CA SER A 38 -10.48 -28.90 5.29
C SER A 38 -11.04 -27.86 6.27
N GLU A 39 -10.30 -27.55 7.33
CA GLU A 39 -10.68 -26.49 8.28
C GLU A 39 -10.62 -25.09 7.65
N ILE A 40 -9.66 -24.85 6.75
CA ILE A 40 -9.52 -23.60 6.01
C ILE A 40 -10.70 -23.41 5.04
N GLU A 41 -11.04 -24.42 4.24
CA GLU A 41 -12.17 -24.35 3.29
C GLU A 41 -13.52 -24.10 3.98
N ARG A 42 -13.66 -24.51 5.24
CA ARG A 42 -14.86 -24.26 6.06
C ARG A 42 -14.81 -22.92 6.81
N GLY A 43 -13.70 -22.18 6.74
CA GLY A 43 -13.51 -20.93 7.49
C GLY A 43 -13.43 -21.14 9.00
N ARG A 44 -12.96 -22.30 9.47
CA ARG A 44 -12.74 -22.60 10.90
C ARG A 44 -11.33 -22.22 11.38
N LYS A 45 -10.37 -22.11 10.47
CA LYS A 45 -8.99 -21.69 10.75
C LYS A 45 -8.61 -20.47 9.91
N GLU A 46 -7.81 -19.60 10.52
CA GLU A 46 -7.07 -18.56 9.80
C GLU A 46 -5.85 -19.22 9.15
N ALA A 47 -5.61 -18.95 7.87
CA ALA A 47 -4.43 -19.40 7.16
C ALA A 47 -3.37 -18.31 7.23
N SER A 48 -2.10 -18.69 7.44
CA SER A 48 -1.00 -17.73 7.30
C SER A 48 -0.82 -17.34 5.84
N SER A 49 -0.13 -16.23 5.60
CA SER A 49 0.20 -15.77 4.24
C SER A 49 1.00 -16.81 3.45
N GLU A 50 1.91 -17.53 4.12
CA GLU A 50 2.70 -18.61 3.54
C GLU A 50 1.81 -19.78 3.10
N ILE A 51 0.89 -20.22 3.96
CA ILE A 51 -0.04 -21.31 3.64
C ILE A 51 -0.96 -20.93 2.48
N LEU A 52 -1.49 -19.70 2.48
CA LEU A 52 -2.29 -19.20 1.36
C LEU A 52 -1.50 -19.20 0.05
N SER A 53 -0.24 -18.75 0.09
CA SER A 53 0.65 -18.79 -1.07
C SER A 53 0.86 -20.22 -1.58
N SER A 54 1.14 -21.18 -0.70
CA SER A 54 1.31 -22.59 -1.07
C SER A 54 0.05 -23.19 -1.69
N ILE A 55 -1.14 -22.88 -1.15
CA ILE A 55 -2.41 -23.36 -1.71
C ILE A 55 -2.68 -22.71 -3.09
N CYS A 56 -2.39 -21.41 -3.25
CA CYS A 56 -2.51 -20.73 -4.54
C CYS A 56 -1.58 -21.36 -5.59
N ALA A 57 -0.33 -21.62 -5.21
CA ALA A 57 0.64 -22.30 -6.07
C ALA A 57 0.15 -23.71 -6.45
N ALA A 58 -0.38 -24.48 -5.49
CA ALA A 58 -0.94 -25.80 -5.74
C ALA A 58 -2.12 -25.76 -6.71
N LEU A 59 -2.96 -24.72 -6.66
CA LEU A 59 -4.08 -24.49 -7.55
C LEU A 59 -3.69 -23.78 -8.87
N GLY A 60 -2.42 -23.41 -9.04
CA GLY A 60 -1.91 -22.79 -10.27
C GLY A 60 -2.43 -21.37 -10.54
N LEU A 61 -2.72 -20.59 -9.50
CA LEU A 61 -3.15 -19.19 -9.64
C LEU A 61 -2.30 -18.24 -8.78
N PRO A 62 -2.15 -16.97 -9.18
CA PRO A 62 -1.50 -15.97 -8.34
C PRO A 62 -2.42 -15.57 -7.17
N LEU A 63 -1.79 -15.14 -6.07
CA LEU A 63 -2.50 -14.69 -4.86
C LEU A 63 -3.45 -13.51 -5.15
N THR A 64 -3.10 -12.63 -6.09
CA THR A 64 -3.93 -11.49 -6.50
C THR A 64 -5.29 -11.94 -7.05
N ASP A 65 -5.34 -13.02 -7.81
CA ASP A 65 -6.59 -13.53 -8.41
C ASP A 65 -7.48 -14.18 -7.36
N LEU A 66 -6.87 -14.80 -6.34
CA LEU A 66 -7.60 -15.26 -5.16
C LEU A 66 -8.25 -14.07 -4.44
N LEU A 67 -7.47 -13.01 -4.18
CA LEU A 67 -7.96 -11.83 -3.45
C LEU A 67 -9.08 -11.10 -4.20
N GLU A 68 -9.02 -11.02 -5.53
CA GLU A 68 -10.08 -10.39 -6.32
C GLU A 68 -11.39 -11.18 -6.23
N GLN A 69 -11.31 -12.52 -6.21
CA GLN A 69 -12.47 -13.37 -6.00
C GLN A 69 -13.01 -13.30 -4.57
N VAL A 70 -12.13 -13.18 -3.57
CA VAL A 70 -12.52 -12.99 -2.18
C VAL A 70 -13.21 -11.64 -1.99
N ARG A 71 -12.72 -10.58 -2.64
CA ARG A 71 -13.38 -9.29 -2.69
C ARG A 71 -14.80 -9.41 -3.25
N ALA A 72 -14.96 -10.10 -4.38
CA ALA A 72 -16.28 -10.35 -4.96
C ALA A 72 -17.19 -11.15 -4.02
N GLU A 73 -16.65 -12.15 -3.31
CA GLU A 73 -17.40 -12.93 -2.34
C GLU A 73 -17.88 -12.10 -1.16
N LEU A 74 -17.00 -11.27 -0.58
CA LEU A 74 -17.35 -10.39 0.52
C LEU A 74 -18.45 -9.38 0.13
N LEU A 75 -18.42 -8.86 -1.09
CA LEU A 75 -19.47 -7.98 -1.61
C LEU A 75 -20.82 -8.70 -1.76
N ARG A 76 -20.82 -10.03 -2.01
CA ARG A 76 -22.05 -10.84 -2.07
C ARG A 76 -22.61 -11.13 -0.69
N THR A 77 -21.76 -11.47 0.28
CA THR A 77 -22.18 -11.97 1.60
C THR A 77 -22.28 -10.89 2.67
N SER A 78 -21.74 -9.70 2.40
CA SER A 78 -21.81 -8.56 3.29
C SER A 78 -22.62 -7.43 2.63
N PRO A 79 -23.82 -7.10 3.14
CA PRO A 79 -24.48 -5.87 2.72
C PRO A 79 -23.59 -4.71 3.17
N LEU A 80 -23.05 -3.98 2.20
CA LEU A 80 -22.05 -2.93 2.34
C LEU A 80 -22.21 -2.16 3.65
N THR A 81 -21.26 -2.36 4.57
CA THR A 81 -21.06 -1.40 5.64
C THR A 81 -20.73 -0.06 4.97
N SER A 82 -21.40 0.99 5.40
CA SER A 82 -21.31 2.36 4.88
C SER A 82 -19.86 2.70 4.50
N PRO A 83 -19.61 3.31 3.32
CA PRO A 83 -18.25 3.59 2.89
C PRO A 83 -17.55 4.35 4.01
N VAL A 84 -16.43 3.79 4.48
CA VAL A 84 -15.51 4.50 5.38
C VAL A 84 -15.19 5.81 4.68
N ARG A 85 -15.82 6.89 5.11
CA ARG A 85 -15.69 8.21 4.49
C ARG A 85 -14.22 8.57 4.65
N ALA A 86 -13.46 8.46 3.56
CA ALA A 86 -12.06 8.83 3.57
C ALA A 86 -11.96 10.26 4.14
N PRO A 87 -11.09 10.51 5.12
CA PRO A 87 -10.92 11.85 5.64
C PRO A 87 -10.52 12.74 4.47
N ARG A 88 -11.37 13.72 4.15
CA ARG A 88 -11.11 14.68 3.09
C ARG A 88 -9.89 15.47 3.52
N MET A 89 -8.70 15.08 3.04
CA MET A 89 -7.49 15.85 3.27
C MET A 89 -7.77 17.25 2.75
N ARG A 90 -7.84 18.21 3.67
CA ARG A 90 -7.82 19.63 3.33
C ARG A 90 -6.44 19.88 2.76
N THR A 91 -6.32 19.93 1.44
CA THR A 91 -5.13 20.48 0.80
C THR A 91 -5.08 21.95 1.22
N SER A 92 -4.29 22.26 2.25
CA SER A 92 -3.88 23.62 2.53
C SER A 92 -3.05 24.07 1.34
N THR A 93 -3.67 24.82 0.43
CA THR A 93 -2.93 25.58 -0.57
C THR A 93 -1.83 26.35 0.16
N PRO A 94 -0.55 26.19 -0.20
CA PRO A 94 0.51 26.95 0.44
C PRO A 94 0.19 28.43 0.21
N ARG A 95 -0.04 29.17 1.30
CA ARG A 95 -0.07 30.63 1.25
C ARG A 95 1.34 31.05 0.84
N THR A 96 1.53 31.34 -0.45
CA THR A 96 2.64 32.17 -0.89
C THR A 96 2.48 33.49 -0.18
N HIS A 97 3.29 33.71 0.85
CA HIS A 97 3.49 35.02 1.44
C HIS A 97 4.23 35.83 0.37
N THR A 98 3.47 36.39 -0.57
CA THR A 98 3.95 37.49 -1.40
C THR A 98 4.10 38.67 -0.45
N THR A 99 5.28 38.78 0.16
CA THR A 99 5.70 40.00 0.84
C THR A 99 5.88 41.03 -0.26
N ALA A 100 4.84 41.82 -0.54
CA ALA A 100 4.97 42.99 -1.40
C ALA A 100 6.06 43.90 -0.81
N PRO A 101 7.04 44.37 -1.60
CA PRO A 101 8.05 45.28 -1.08
C PRO A 101 7.36 46.58 -0.68
N ARG A 102 7.54 46.98 0.58
CA ARG A 102 7.00 48.22 1.12
C ARG A 102 7.98 49.33 0.76
N ILE A 103 7.70 50.06 -0.33
CA ILE A 103 8.51 51.20 -0.73
C ILE A 103 8.12 52.37 0.17
N HIS A 104 9.00 52.76 1.09
CA HIS A 104 8.88 54.00 1.85
C HIS A 104 9.64 55.08 1.10
N ALA A 105 8.94 56.10 0.60
CA ALA A 105 9.57 57.30 0.10
C ALA A 105 10.02 58.14 1.31
N THR A 106 11.33 58.25 1.53
CA THR A 106 11.91 59.29 2.39
C THR A 106 12.42 60.41 1.52
N ALA A 107 12.05 61.65 1.85
CA ALA A 107 12.73 62.81 1.33
C ALA A 107 14.14 62.83 1.96
N SER A 108 15.16 62.67 1.12
CA SER A 108 16.60 62.71 1.45
C SER A 108 17.22 61.40 1.94
N GLY A 109 18.09 60.81 1.10
CA GLY A 109 19.12 59.83 1.48
C GLY A 109 18.70 58.36 1.50
N MET A 110 19.20 57.57 0.53
CA MET A 110 19.01 56.12 0.46
C MET A 110 20.22 55.42 1.08
N LEU A 111 20.06 54.77 2.25
CA LEU A 111 21.04 53.81 2.78
C LEU A 111 20.32 52.50 3.10
N VAL A 112 20.74 51.42 2.44
CA VAL A 112 20.21 50.07 2.62
C VAL A 112 20.99 49.40 3.75
N THR A 113 20.33 49.07 4.85
CA THR A 113 20.87 48.14 5.85
C THR A 113 20.21 46.78 5.68
N CYS A 114 20.99 45.77 5.32
CA CYS A 114 20.54 44.38 5.27
C CYS A 114 20.48 43.83 6.70
N GLY A 115 19.28 43.81 7.29
CA GLY A 115 19.01 43.13 8.56
C GLY A 115 18.95 41.61 8.35
N SER A 116 20.02 40.92 8.73
CA SER A 116 20.13 39.46 8.75
C SER A 116 19.17 38.85 9.79
N ALA A 117 18.16 38.09 9.33
CA ALA A 117 17.31 37.30 10.22
C ALA A 117 17.95 35.93 10.49
N GLN A 118 18.51 35.81 11.68
CA GLN A 118 19.12 34.64 12.29
C GLN A 118 18.17 33.42 12.30
N GLY A 119 18.63 32.27 11.81
CA GLY A 119 17.94 30.99 11.94
C GLY A 119 17.78 30.60 13.41
N ARG A 120 16.56 30.24 13.81
CA ARG A 120 16.30 29.58 15.09
C ARG A 120 16.20 28.08 14.88
N SER A 121 17.27 27.41 15.29
CA SER A 121 17.46 25.99 15.39
C SER A 121 16.37 25.31 16.23
N ALA A 122 15.85 24.20 15.71
CA ALA A 122 15.05 23.24 16.44
C ALA A 122 15.87 22.67 17.62
N GLN A 123 15.34 22.78 18.83
CA GLN A 123 15.96 22.28 20.05
C GLN A 123 15.00 21.35 20.79
N GLY A 124 15.48 20.13 21.08
CA GLY A 124 14.80 19.16 21.96
C GLY A 124 14.85 17.77 21.34
N ARG A 125 16.02 17.11 21.28
CA ARG A 125 16.56 16.21 22.31
C ARG A 125 15.57 15.09 22.69
N ASP A 126 15.75 13.93 22.06
CA ASP A 126 15.86 12.70 22.83
C ASP A 126 17.11 11.95 22.38
N ARG A 127 18.07 11.85 23.30
CA ARG A 127 19.33 11.12 23.15
C ARG A 127 19.28 10.00 24.17
N ARG A 128 18.89 8.80 23.74
CA ARG A 128 19.28 7.57 24.43
C ARG A 128 19.79 6.52 23.43
N ARG A 129 21.11 6.29 23.59
CA ARG A 129 21.91 5.08 23.35
C ARG A 129 22.20 4.60 21.92
N ALA A 130 23.50 4.63 21.63
CA ALA A 130 24.28 4.05 20.53
C ALA A 130 24.53 2.53 20.73
N PRO A 131 25.49 1.88 20.04
CA PRO A 131 25.86 1.90 18.62
C PRO A 131 25.83 0.47 18.01
N GLY A 132 25.81 0.34 16.68
CA GLY A 132 26.10 -0.96 16.06
C GLY A 132 25.91 -1.04 14.55
N ARG A 133 27.02 -0.84 13.83
CA ARG A 133 27.31 -1.31 12.46
C ARG A 133 26.69 -0.53 11.28
N ALA A 134 27.58 0.26 10.67
CA ALA A 134 27.62 0.60 9.25
C ALA A 134 27.49 -0.69 8.37
N ALA A 135 27.08 -0.70 7.11
CA ALA A 135 27.06 0.32 6.07
C ALA A 135 26.15 -0.18 4.92
N GLY A 136 25.73 0.73 4.03
CA GLY A 136 25.33 0.36 2.67
C GLY A 136 23.86 0.53 2.32
N TRP A 137 23.31 1.74 2.47
CA TRP A 137 22.12 2.09 1.67
C TRP A 137 22.56 2.31 0.23
N VAL A 138 22.18 1.40 -0.65
CA VAL A 138 22.27 1.61 -2.10
C VAL A 138 21.28 2.70 -2.45
N VAL A 139 21.81 3.85 -2.87
CA VAL A 139 21.02 4.90 -3.52
C VAL A 139 20.55 4.33 -4.86
N CYS A 140 19.27 3.98 -4.96
CA CYS A 140 18.63 3.76 -6.26
C CYS A 140 18.61 5.10 -7.01
N ARG A 141 19.60 5.27 -7.88
CA ARG A 141 19.69 6.34 -8.87
C ARG A 141 18.41 6.30 -9.71
N PRO A 142 17.70 7.41 -9.94
CA PRO A 142 16.52 7.40 -10.79
C PRO A 142 16.98 7.11 -12.21
N THR A 143 16.74 5.89 -12.69
CA THR A 143 16.97 5.53 -14.08
C THR A 143 16.03 6.37 -14.92
N ARG A 144 16.64 7.20 -15.75
CA ARG A 144 16.02 8.06 -16.75
C ARG A 144 15.11 7.19 -17.63
N LEU A 145 13.80 7.40 -17.56
CA LEU A 145 12.84 6.76 -18.48
C LEU A 145 13.20 7.15 -19.92
N PRO A 146 13.19 6.22 -20.88
CA PRO A 146 13.35 6.56 -22.29
C PRO A 146 12.14 7.35 -22.77
N SER A 147 12.42 8.42 -23.51
CA SER A 147 11.47 9.31 -24.16
C SER A 147 10.57 8.53 -25.13
N VAL A 148 9.26 8.60 -24.94
CA VAL A 148 8.27 8.17 -25.94
C VAL A 148 8.28 9.19 -27.10
N PRO A 149 8.48 8.79 -28.36
CA PRO A 149 8.31 9.68 -29.49
C PRO A 149 6.82 9.89 -29.78
N SER A 150 6.42 11.17 -29.81
CA SER A 150 5.14 11.65 -30.26
C SER A 150 4.96 11.40 -31.76
N SER A 151 4.07 10.49 -32.15
CA SER A 151 3.43 10.50 -33.48
C SER A 151 1.97 10.90 -33.23
N THR A 152 1.60 12.16 -33.39
CA THR A 152 1.30 12.86 -34.65
C THR A 152 1.02 11.91 -35.81
N THR A 153 -0.24 11.55 -35.98
CA THR A 153 -0.83 11.39 -37.32
C THR A 153 -2.20 12.06 -37.34
N PRO A 154 -2.48 12.92 -38.32
CA PRO A 154 -3.81 13.45 -38.59
C PRO A 154 -4.55 12.52 -39.56
N PHE A 155 -5.83 12.25 -39.31
CA PHE A 155 -6.90 12.19 -40.30
C PHE A 155 -8.25 12.27 -39.57
#